data_AF-A0A0G8AYM1-F1
#
_entry.id   AF-A0A0G8AYM1-F1
#
_cell.length_a   1.000
_cell.length_b   1.000
_cell.length_c   1.000
_cell.angle_alpha   90.00
_cell.angle_beta   90.00
_cell.angle_gamma   90.00
#
_symmetry.space_group_name_H-M   'P 1'
#
loop_
_entity.id
_entity.type
_entity.pdbx_description
1 polymer ?
#
loop_
_entity_poly.entity_id
_entity_poly.type
_entity_poly.pdbx_seq_one_letter_code
_entity_poly.pdbx_strand_id
1 'polypeptide(L)' 'MEWCYHNQSDALVVLRSDEEDFYMEKVVFPFDTISFEAPAATKVFVWGYCNGSVEIIDSFVVGKSLIPKSNQ' A
#
# COMPACT_ATOMS: atom_id res chain seq x y z
N MET A 1 -4.50 1.23 14.37
CA MET A 1 -3.90 2.59 14.24
C MET A 1 -4.28 3.10 12.87
N GLU A 2 -4.44 4.41 12.71
CA GLU A 2 -4.75 5.01 11.40
C GLU A 2 -3.46 5.30 10.63
N TRP A 3 -3.45 4.96 9.35
CA TRP A 3 -2.36 5.16 8.40
C TRP A 3 -2.88 5.82 7.13
N CYS A 4 -2.01 6.51 6.39
CA CYS A 4 -2.36 7.13 5.12
C CYS A 4 -1.51 6.57 3.97
N TYR A 5 -2.12 6.45 2.80
CA TYR A 5 -1.44 6.13 1.55
C TYR A 5 -1.85 7.14 0.48
N HIS A 6 -0.85 7.65 -0.23
CA HIS A 6 -1.05 8.56 -1.35
C HIS A 6 -0.71 7.82 -2.65
N ASN A 7 -1.68 7.68 -3.54
CA ASN A 7 -1.44 7.07 -4.85
C ASN A 7 -0.74 8.08 -5.75
N GLN A 8 0.53 7.85 -6.04
CA GLN A 8 1.32 8.72 -6.93
C GLN A 8 1.15 8.40 -8.42
N SER A 9 0.37 7.38 -8.77
CA SER A 9 0.13 6.98 -10.16
C SER A 9 -1.09 7.69 -10.76
N ASP A 10 -1.11 7.73 -12.10
CA ASP A 10 -2.25 8.17 -12.91
C ASP A 10 -3.32 7.08 -13.11
N ALA A 11 -3.12 5.91 -12.49
CA ALA A 11 -4.02 4.76 -12.55
C ALA A 11 -4.65 4.48 -11.18
N LEU A 12 -5.79 3.77 -11.19
CA LEU A 12 -6.40 3.26 -9.98
C LEU A 12 -5.57 2.10 -9.43
N VAL A 13 -5.36 2.08 -8.11
CA VAL A 13 -4.69 1.00 -7.40
C VAL A 13 -5.56 0.42 -6.30
N VAL A 14 -5.26 -0.79 -5.87
CA VAL A 14 -5.91 -1.47 -4.74
C VAL A 14 -4.85 -1.78 -3.69
N LEU A 15 -5.03 -1.24 -2.49
CA LEU A 15 -4.29 -1.66 -1.31
C LEU A 15 -4.93 -2.93 -0.78
N ARG A 16 -4.14 -3.98 -0.57
CA ARG A 16 -4.60 -5.24 0.04
C ARG A 16 -3.61 -5.73 1.09
N SER A 17 -4.15 -6.17 2.23
CA SER A 17 -3.45 -6.97 3.24
C SER A 17 -4.30 -8.19 3.54
N ASP A 18 -3.67 -9.36 3.52
CA ASP A 18 -4.29 -10.65 3.79
C ASP A 18 -3.37 -11.42 4.75
N GLU A 19 -3.53 -11.16 6.05
CA GLU A 19 -2.81 -11.80 7.15
C GLU A 19 -3.78 -12.65 7.98
N GLU A 20 -3.27 -13.59 8.79
CA GLU A 20 -4.07 -14.60 9.52
C GLU A 20 -5.24 -14.00 10.32
N ASP A 21 -5.01 -12.88 11.01
CA ASP A 21 -6.00 -12.20 11.87
C ASP A 21 -6.40 -10.82 11.33
N PHE A 22 -5.98 -10.45 10.11
CA PHE A 22 -6.22 -9.11 9.57
C PHE A 22 -6.39 -9.12 8.05
N TYR A 23 -7.56 -8.66 7.61
CA TYR A 23 -7.85 -8.41 6.21
C TYR A 23 -8.19 -6.94 5.98
N MET A 24 -7.62 -6.37 4.92
CA MET A 24 -7.96 -5.02 4.47
C MET A 24 -7.84 -4.95 2.95
N GLU A 25 -8.85 -4.34 2.33
CA GLU A 25 -8.84 -4.00 0.91
C GLU A 25 -9.43 -2.60 0.71
N LYS A 26 -8.72 -1.75 -0.04
CA LYS A 26 -9.13 -0.38 -0.34
C LYS A 26 -8.75 0.01 -1.76
N VAL A 27 -9.68 0.65 -2.45
CA VAL A 27 -9.44 1.29 -3.76
C VAL A 27 -8.90 2.70 -3.53
N VAL A 28 -7.88 3.08 -4.29
CA VAL A 28 -7.30 4.43 -4.28
C VAL A 28 -7.30 4.99 -5.69
N PHE A 29 -7.98 6.12 -5.88
CA PHE A 29 -8.04 6.81 -7.17
C PHE A 29 -6.68 7.41 -7.55
N PRO A 30 -6.45 7.69 -8.85
CA PRO A 30 -5.27 8.41 -9.30
C PRO A 30 -5.05 9.70 -8.50
N PHE A 31 -3.82 9.90 -8.01
CA PHE A 31 -3.42 11.10 -7.25
C PHE A 31 -4.18 11.37 -5.95
N ASP A 32 -4.99 10.43 -5.48
CA ASP A 32 -5.79 10.59 -4.27
C ASP A 32 -5.04 10.09 -3.01
N THR A 33 -5.53 10.50 -1.85
CA THR A 33 -5.03 10.05 -0.55
C THR A 33 -6.14 9.38 0.23
N ILE A 34 -5.87 8.20 0.75
CA ILE A 34 -6.81 7.52 1.65
C ILE A 34 -6.19 7.30 3.02
N SER A 35 -7.06 7.34 4.03
CA SER A 35 -6.77 6.81 5.36
C SER A 35 -7.32 5.39 5.48
N PHE A 36 -6.61 4.54 6.22
CA PHE A 36 -7.05 3.19 6.55
C PHE A 36 -6.53 2.77 7.92
N GLU A 37 -7.26 1.86 8.57
CA GLU A 37 -6.83 1.28 9.83
C GLU A 37 -6.11 -0.04 9.59
N ALA A 38 -4.97 -0.22 10.25
CA ALA A 38 -4.27 -1.50 10.30
C ALA A 38 -3.48 -1.65 11.62
N PRO A 39 -3.20 -2.89 12.05
CA PRO A 39 -2.18 -3.17 13.05
C PRO A 39 -0.82 -2.61 12.64
N ALA A 40 0.05 -2.34 13.63
CA ALA A 40 1.43 -2.00 13.32
C ALA A 40 2.16 -3.21 12.71
N ALA A 41 3.13 -2.95 11.84
CA ALA A 41 3.88 -3.97 11.11
C ALA A 41 3.09 -4.82 10.10
N THR A 42 1.82 -4.50 9.84
CA THR A 42 1.04 -5.10 8.76
C THR A 42 1.67 -4.84 7.39
N LYS A 43 1.74 -5.87 6.56
CA LYS A 43 2.22 -5.79 5.18
C LYS A 43 1.08 -5.46 4.22
N VAL A 44 1.21 -4.34 3.52
CA VAL A 44 0.24 -3.91 2.50
C VAL A 44 0.86 -4.07 1.12
N PHE A 45 0.12 -4.72 0.23
CA PHE A 45 0.44 -4.85 -1.19
C PHE A 45 -0.37 -3.84 -1.99
N VAL A 46 0.28 -3.17 -2.93
CA VAL A 46 -0.35 -2.28 -3.90
C VAL A 46 -0.53 -3.06 -5.19
N TRP A 47 -1.77 -3.33 -5.54
CA TRP A 47 -2.14 -3.94 -6.81
C TRP A 47 -2.51 -2.86 -7.81
N GLY A 48 -1.99 -2.97 -9.02
CA GLY A 48 -2.27 -2.03 -10.10
C GLY A 48 -2.26 -2.73 -11.45
N TYR A 49 -2.80 -2.04 -12.46
CA TYR A 49 -2.69 -2.51 -13.82
C TYR A 49 -1.33 -2.12 -14.39
N CYS A 50 -0.50 -3.11 -14.71
CA CYS A 50 0.83 -2.92 -15.27
C CYS A 50 1.11 -4.01 -16.31
N ASN A 51 1.85 -3.68 -17.38
CA ASN A 51 2.26 -4.64 -18.41
C ASN A 51 1.12 -5.47 -19.04
N GLY A 52 -0.09 -4.91 -19.11
CA GLY A 52 -1.25 -5.58 -19.70
C GLY A 52 -2.02 -6.51 -18.75
N SER A 53 -1.64 -6.59 -17.47
CA SER A 53 -2.32 -7.42 -16.48
C SER A 53 -2.43 -6.72 -15.11
N VAL A 54 -3.15 -7.34 -14.16
CA VAL A 54 -3.25 -6.85 -12.78
C VAL A 54 -2.22 -7.56 -11.93
N GLU A 55 -1.27 -6.81 -11.38
CA GLU A 55 -0.12 -7.34 -10.65
C GLU A 55 0.15 -6.51 -9.39
N ILE A 56 0.96 -7.08 -8.49
CA ILE A 56 1.52 -6.32 -7.36
C ILE A 56 2.62 -5.42 -7.92
N ILE A 57 2.42 -4.12 -7.80
CA ILE A 57 3.36 -3.11 -8.32
C ILE A 57 4.23 -2.49 -7.22
N ASP A 58 3.79 -2.57 -5.96
CA ASP A 58 4.55 -2.11 -4.80
C ASP A 58 4.10 -2.82 -3.51
N SER A 59 4.88 -2.72 -2.44
CA SER A 59 4.46 -3.14 -1.10
C SER A 59 5.17 -2.35 -0.01
N PHE A 60 4.48 -2.10 1.09
CA PHE A 60 5.03 -1.41 2.24
C PHE A 60 4.55 -2.04 3.55
N VAL A 61 5.25 -1.70 4.64
CA VAL A 61 4.90 -2.15 5.98
C VAL A 61 4.55 -0.92 6.81
N VAL A 62 3.32 -0.87 7.33
CA VAL A 62 2.87 0.25 8.15
C VAL A 62 3.56 0.22 9.52
N GLY A 63 3.80 1.40 10.09
CA GLY A 63 4.45 1.54 11.39
C GLY A 63 5.96 1.19 11.42
N LYS A 64 6.59 0.84 10.29
CA LYS A 64 8.06 0.78 10.18
C LYS A 64 8.59 2.09 9.62
N SER A 65 9.42 2.79 10.39
CA SER A 65 10.16 3.94 9.89
C SER A 65 11.17 3.45 8.84
N LEU A 66 10.97 3.88 7.58
CA LEU A 66 11.95 3.66 6.52
C LEU A 66 13.17 4.54 6.83
N ILE A 67 14.16 3.99 7.51
CA ILE A 67 15.49 4.61 7.55
C ILE A 67 15.99 4.60 6.10
N PRO A 68 16.24 5.77 5.47
CA PRO A 68 16.80 5.78 4.13
C PRO A 68 18.15 5.08 4.20
N LYS A 69 18.38 4.07 3.36
CA LYS A 69 19.71 3.50 3.18
C LYS A 69 20.63 4.63 2.74
N SER A 70 21.47 5.15 3.64
CA SER A 70 22.59 5.99 3.26
C SER A 70 23.53 5.09 2.46
N ASN A 71 23.64 5.31 1.16
CA ASN A 71 24.72 4.72 0.39
C ASN A 71 26.04 5.32 0.91
N GLN A 72 26.82 4.50 1.63
CA GLN A 72 28.25 4.74 1.80
C GLN A 72 28.98 4.42 0.50
#